data_AF-X1UJ39-F1
#
_entry.id   AF-X1UJ39-F1
#
_cell.length_a   1.000
_cell.length_b   1.000
_cell.length_c   1.000
_cell.angle_alpha   90.00
_cell.angle_beta   90.00
_cell.angle_gamma   90.00
#
_symmetry.space_group_name_H-M   'P 1'
#
loop_
_entity.id
_entity.type
_entity.pdbx_description
1 polymer ?
#
loop_
_entity_poly.entity_id
_entity_poly.type
_entity_poly.pdbx_seq_one_letter_code
_entity_poly.pdbx_strand_id
1 'polypeptide(L)' 'MKVAITSRGKSMEDAADRRFGRAPYFIVVDMESGEFWAVDNTQNLQTSSS' A
#
# COMPACT_ATOMS: atom_id res chain seq x y z
N MET A 1 7.71 -12.05 -9.65
CA MET A 1 6.38 -12.06 -8.97
C MET A 1 6.27 -10.80 -8.12
N LYS A 2 5.13 -10.08 -8.13
CA LYS A 2 4.95 -8.86 -7.32
C LYS A 2 3.88 -9.05 -6.25
N VAL A 3 4.15 -8.58 -5.04
CA VAL A 3 3.23 -8.62 -3.89
C VAL A 3 2.93 -7.19 -3.45
N ALA A 4 1.64 -6.87 -3.25
CA ALA A 4 1.22 -5.57 -2.71
C ALA A 4 0.73 -5.74 -1.27
N ILE A 5 1.24 -4.90 -0.37
CA ILE A 5 0.94 -4.90 1.06
C ILE A 5 0.34 -3.54 1.42
N THR A 6 -0.75 -3.51 2.16
CA THR A 6 -1.35 -2.25 2.64
C THR A 6 -0.41 -1.58 3.63
N SER A 7 -0.30 -0.24 3.58
CA SER A 7 0.52 0.52 4.54
C SER A 7 -0.12 1.85 4.90
N ARG A 8 0.17 2.32 6.11
CA ARG A 8 -0.18 3.66 6.59
C ARG A 8 0.83 4.73 6.18
N GLY A 9 1.99 4.33 5.65
CA GLY A 9 3.03 5.22 5.18
C GLY A 9 3.81 4.63 4.00
N LYS A 10 4.94 5.25 3.67
CA LYS A 10 5.73 4.94 2.46
C LYS A 10 6.91 3.98 2.73
N SER A 11 7.18 3.66 3.99
CA SER A 11 8.25 2.76 4.40
C SER A 11 7.74 1.34 4.60
N MET A 12 8.64 0.36 4.52
CA MET A 12 8.38 -1.04 4.92
C MET A 12 8.22 -1.20 6.44
N GLU A 13 8.65 -0.20 7.21
CA GLU A 13 8.53 -0.16 8.68
C GLU A 13 7.19 0.42 9.14
N ASP A 14 6.45 1.07 8.23
CA ASP A 14 5.14 1.64 8.53
C ASP A 14 4.11 0.53 8.76
N ALA A 15 3.19 0.78 9.69
CA ALA A 15 2.17 -0.21 10.05
C ALA A 15 1.22 -0.51 8.88
N ALA A 16 0.88 -1.78 8.71
CA ALA A 16 -0.13 -2.21 7.74
C ALA A 16 -1.52 -1.62 8.05
N ASP A 17 -2.31 -1.32 7.02
CA ASP A 17 -3.71 -0.92 7.18
C ASP A 17 -4.65 -2.13 6.99
N ARG A 18 -5.61 -2.30 7.90
CA ARG A 18 -6.60 -3.38 7.84
C ARG A 18 -7.61 -3.21 6.71
N ARG A 19 -7.77 -2.00 6.18
CA ARG A 19 -8.71 -1.67 5.11
C ARG A 19 -7.97 -1.71 3.79
N PHE A 20 -8.09 -2.81 3.05
CA PHE A 20 -7.35 -2.96 1.79
C PHE A 20 -7.63 -1.82 0.80
N GLY A 21 -8.89 -1.61 0.41
CA GLY A 21 -9.24 -0.59 -0.59
C GLY A 21 -9.01 0.87 -0.16
N ARG A 22 -8.86 1.13 1.15
CA ARG A 22 -8.67 2.48 1.71
C ARG A 22 -7.33 2.66 2.43
N ALA A 23 -6.40 1.74 2.25
CA ALA A 23 -5.05 1.95 2.71
C ALA A 23 -4.52 3.21 2.03
N PRO A 24 -3.92 4.17 2.73
CA PRO A 24 -3.39 5.39 2.11
C PRO A 24 -2.22 5.07 1.18
N TYR A 25 -1.51 3.97 1.42
CA TYR A 25 -0.40 3.48 0.61
C TYR A 25 -0.47 1.98 0.39
N PHE A 26 0.14 1.53 -0.71
CA PHE A 26 0.53 0.14 -0.91
C PHE A 26 2.05 0.06 -1.07
N ILE A 27 2.69 -0.84 -0.34
CA ILE A 27 4.08 -1.21 -0.60
C ILE A 27 4.07 -2.37 -1.58
N VAL A 28 4.65 -2.17 -2.76
CA VAL A 28 4.82 -3.22 -3.75
C VAL A 28 6.24 -3.75 -3.64
N VAL A 29 6.37 -5.07 -3.51
CA VAL A 29 7.66 -5.77 -3.44
C VAL A 29 7.79 -6.65 -4.69
N ASP A 30 8.89 -6.48 -5.41
CA ASP A 30 9.31 -7.41 -6.44
C ASP A 30 10.10 -8.55 -5.80
N MET A 31 9.54 -9.77 -5.84
CA MET A 31 10.15 -10.93 -5.18
C MET A 31 11.32 -11.52 -5.97
N GLU A 32 11.56 -11.06 -7.21
CA GLU A 32 12.70 -11.50 -8.02
C GLU A 32 13.92 -10.61 -7.79
N SER A 33 13.75 -9.28 -7.74
CA SER A 33 14.86 -8.35 -7.46
C SER A 33 15.04 -8.00 -5.98
N GLY A 34 13.99 -8.18 -5.17
CA GLY A 34 13.95 -7.71 -3.77
C GLY A 34 13.67 -6.21 -3.63
N GLU A 35 13.46 -5.49 -4.74
CA GLU A 35 13.13 -4.07 -4.70
C GLU A 35 11.71 -3.83 -4.19
N PHE A 36 11.51 -2.68 -3.57
CA PHE A 36 10.19 -2.24 -3.14
C PHE A 36 9.96 -0.76 -3.46
N TRP A 37 8.69 -0.39 -3.62
CA TRP A 37 8.27 1.00 -3.75
C TRP A 37 6.89 1.22 -3.17
N ALA A 38 6.63 2.44 -2.71
CA ALA A 38 5.32 2.86 -2.22
C ALA A 38 4.47 3.44 -3.36
N VAL A 39 3.21 3.05 -3.39
CA VAL A 39 2.17 3.58 -4.29
C VAL A 39 1.15 4.34 -3.43
N ASP A 40 0.95 5.62 -3.75
CA ASP A 40 -0.03 6.48 -3.08
C ASP A 40 -1.46 6.12 -3.55
N ASN A 41 -2.36 5.95 -2.60
CA ASN A 41 -3.75 5.56 -2.84
C ASN A 41 -4.73 6.61 -2.29
N THR A 42 -4.31 7.88 -2.20
CA THR A 42 -5.15 8.98 -1.71
C THR A 42 -6.46 9.11 -2.46
N GLN A 43 -6.49 8.83 -3.77
CA GLN A 43 -7.71 8.87 -4.58
C GLN A 43 -8.80 7.90 -4.07
N ASN A 44 -8.44 6.73 -3.55
CA ASN A 44 -9.40 5.73 -3.08
C ASN A 44 -9.64 5.80 -1.56
N LEU A 45 -9.01 6.74 -0.85
CA LEU A 45 -9.15 6.91 0.60
C LEU A 45 -10.60 7.22 1.01
N GLN A 46 -11.39 7.85 0.13
CA GLN A 46 -12.74 8.37 0.43
C GLN A 46 -13.90 7.61 -0.23
N THR A 47 -13.68 6.45 -0.88
CA THR A 47 -14.69 5.78 -1.73
C THR A 47 -15.87 5.10 -0.98
N SER A 48 -16.24 5.52 0.22
CA SER A 48 -17.34 4.89 0.96
C SER A 48 -18.22 5.85 1.73
N SER A 49 -18.33 7.06 1.19
CA SER A 49 -19.26 8.07 1.68
C SER A 49 -19.82 8.79 0.45
N SER A 50 -20.62 8.06 -0.33
CA SER A 50 -21.58 8.56 -1.32
C SER A 50 -22.81 7.70 -1.27
#